data_AF-A0AAE3A0B5-F1
#
_entry.id   AF-A0AAE3A0B5-F1
#
_cell.length_a   1.000
_cell.length_b   1.000
_cell.length_c   1.000
_cell.angle_alpha   90.00
_cell.angle_beta   90.00
_cell.angle_gamma   90.00
#
_symmetry.space_group_name_H-M   'P 1'
#
loop_
_entity.id
_entity.type
_entity.pdbx_description
1 polymer ?
#
loop_
_entity_poly.entity_id
_entity_poly.type
_entity_poly.pdbx_seq_one_letter_code
_entity_poly.pdbx_strand_id
1 'polypeptide(L)'
;MIVEKKPERSYSTTVMYLLAYLDRYGYPVLILIAGALADFYRGRITMLFVLAVGILLDGIYNLVGYLCRWKHIYLCYQSMSHTKMTPTRIEWERLAKKDAYGVPAALIIGGIIGILVSIFLK
;
A
#
# COMPACT_ATOMS: atom_id res chain seq x y z
N MET A 1 -31.24 -22.37 0.94
CA MET A 1 -29.94 -22.81 0.42
C MET A 1 -28.88 -21.91 1.04
N ILE A 2 -28.28 -22.34 2.16
CA ILE A 2 -27.20 -21.60 2.82
C ILE A 2 -25.96 -21.88 1.97
N VAL A 3 -25.50 -20.86 1.23
CA VAL A 3 -24.26 -20.96 0.46
C VAL A 3 -23.12 -20.97 1.46
N GLU A 4 -22.70 -22.17 1.88
CA GLU A 4 -21.42 -22.36 2.57
C GLU A 4 -20.32 -21.89 1.62
N LYS A 5 -19.83 -20.67 1.86
CA LYS A 5 -18.69 -20.13 1.14
C LYS A 5 -17.47 -20.95 1.57
N LYS A 6 -17.08 -21.88 0.69
CA LYS A 6 -15.87 -22.73 0.70
C LYS A 6 -14.75 -22.10 1.55
N PRO A 7 -14.11 -22.83 2.49
CA PRO A 7 -13.07 -22.25 3.33
C PRO A 7 -11.97 -21.70 2.43
N GLU A 8 -11.93 -20.38 2.28
CA GLU A 8 -10.91 -19.68 1.50
C GLU A 8 -9.58 -19.96 2.18
N ARG A 9 -8.87 -20.95 1.64
CA ARG A 9 -7.43 -21.21 1.71
C ARG A 9 -6.81 -20.46 2.89
N SER A 10 -6.68 -21.15 4.02
CA SER A 10 -6.00 -20.68 5.22
C SER A 10 -4.55 -20.32 4.87
N TYR A 11 -4.33 -19.16 4.26
CA TYR A 11 -3.06 -18.46 4.31
C TYR A 11 -2.77 -18.31 5.79
N SER A 12 -1.74 -19.02 6.24
CA SER A 12 -1.35 -19.07 7.64
C SER A 12 -1.34 -17.64 8.16
N THR A 13 -2.11 -17.36 9.20
CA THR A 13 -2.36 -16.03 9.75
C THR A 13 -1.07 -15.19 9.84
N THR A 14 0.03 -15.85 10.15
CA THR A 14 1.41 -15.35 10.13
C THR A 14 1.83 -14.70 8.81
N VAL A 15 1.54 -15.33 7.67
CA VAL A 15 1.83 -14.80 6.32
C VAL A 15 1.04 -13.54 6.06
N MET A 16 -0.24 -13.49 6.45
CA MET A 16 -1.05 -12.26 6.30
C MET A 16 -0.53 -11.11 7.17
N TYR A 17 -0.09 -11.40 8.40
CA TYR A 17 0.60 -10.42 9.24
C TYR A 17 1.91 -9.95 8.62
N LEU A 18 2.76 -10.87 8.16
CA LEU A 18 4.02 -10.56 7.52
C LEU A 18 3.82 -9.69 6.28
N LEU A 19 2.87 -10.03 5.41
CA LEU A 19 2.55 -9.21 4.25
C LEU A 19 2.07 -7.82 4.66
N ALA A 20 1.19 -7.69 5.67
CA ALA A 20 0.72 -6.38 6.13
C ALA A 20 1.84 -5.53 6.76
N TYR A 21 2.77 -6.14 7.50
CA TYR A 21 3.95 -5.45 8.04
C TYR A 21 4.96 -5.09 6.95
N LEU A 22 5.15 -5.97 5.96
CA LEU A 22 6.04 -5.72 4.83
C LEU A 22 5.49 -4.60 3.94
N ASP A 23 4.19 -4.57 3.72
CA ASP A 23 3.51 -3.49 2.99
C ASP A 23 3.64 -2.15 3.74
N ARG A 24 3.40 -2.16 5.06
CA ARG A 24 3.46 -0.94 5.90
C ARG A 24 4.87 -0.37 6.12
N TYR A 25 5.88 -1.23 6.30
CA TYR A 25 7.23 -0.80 6.67
C TYR A 25 8.28 -1.22 5.66
N GLY A 26 8.16 -2.41 5.09
CA GLY A 26 9.08 -2.89 4.06
C GLY A 26 9.01 -2.03 2.81
N TYR A 27 7.81 -1.70 2.31
CA TYR A 27 7.66 -0.95 1.08
C TYR A 27 8.22 0.49 1.17
N PRO A 28 7.93 1.30 2.22
CA PRO A 28 8.54 2.61 2.39
C PRO A 28 10.06 2.55 2.56
N VAL A 29 10.58 1.59 3.33
CA VAL A 29 12.03 1.43 3.53
C VAL A 29 12.72 1.03 2.22
N LEU A 30 12.14 0.12 1.44
CA LEU A 30 12.66 -0.28 0.14
C LEU A 30 12.67 0.89 -0.85
N ILE A 31 11.62 1.71 -0.87
CA ILE A 31 11.54 2.92 -1.70
C ILE A 31 12.64 3.91 -1.31
N LEU A 32 12.87 4.13 -0.02
CA LEU A 32 13.93 5.03 0.45
C LEU A 32 15.31 4.53 0.07
N ILE A 33 15.56 3.22 0.21
CA ILE A 33 16.83 2.60 -0.21
C ILE A 33 17.01 2.72 -1.73
N ALA A 34 15.97 2.43 -2.52
CA ALA A 34 16.01 2.57 -3.97
C ALA A 34 16.26 4.03 -4.40
N GLY A 35 15.63 5.00 -3.72
CA GLY A 35 15.87 6.42 -3.92
C GLY A 35 17.31 6.83 -3.59
N ALA A 36 17.86 6.37 -2.46
CA ALA A 36 19.23 6.66 -2.05
C ALA A 36 20.27 6.04 -3.01
N LEU A 37 20.03 4.80 -3.48
CA LEU A 37 20.82 4.18 -4.54
C LEU A 37 20.74 5.00 -5.84
N ALA A 38 19.55 5.43 -6.23
CA ALA A 38 19.36 6.23 -7.44
C ALA A 38 20.10 7.58 -7.37
N ASP A 39 20.12 8.22 -6.19
CA ASP A 39 20.90 9.43 -5.95
C ASP A 39 22.41 9.17 -6.14
N PHE A 40 22.90 8.06 -5.57
CA PHE A 40 24.31 7.67 -5.65
C PHE A 40 24.79 7.42 -7.09
N TYR A 41 23.96 6.81 -7.94
CA TYR A 41 24.34 6.46 -9.32
C TYR A 41 24.04 7.53 -10.37
N ARG A 42 23.02 8.39 -10.16
CA ARG A 42 22.45 9.23 -11.22
C ARG A 42 22.00 10.63 -10.76
N GLY A 43 22.23 11.00 -9.50
CA GLY A 43 21.98 12.34 -8.94
C GLY A 43 20.54 12.60 -8.47
N ARG A 44 20.36 13.73 -7.77
CA ARG A 44 19.19 14.08 -6.93
C ARG A 44 17.82 14.08 -7.64
N ILE A 45 17.78 14.43 -8.92
CA ILE A 45 16.54 14.41 -9.72
C ILE A 45 16.02 12.97 -9.88
N THR A 46 16.93 12.01 -9.98
CA THR A 46 16.59 10.58 -10.17
C THR A 46 16.03 9.97 -8.88
N MET A 47 16.49 10.43 -7.72
CA MET A 47 15.92 10.04 -6.42
C MET A 47 14.45 10.47 -6.32
N LEU A 48 14.13 11.73 -6.61
CA LEU A 48 12.75 12.22 -6.57
C LEU A 48 11.83 11.45 -7.53
N PHE A 49 12.32 11.13 -8.73
CA PHE A 49 11.58 10.33 -9.70
C PHE A 49 11.31 8.91 -9.19
N VAL A 50 12.32 8.23 -8.62
CA VAL A 50 12.17 6.87 -8.08
C VAL A 50 11.23 6.84 -6.88
N LEU A 51 11.33 7.82 -5.98
CA LEU A 51 10.42 7.95 -4.84
C LEU A 51 8.97 8.21 -5.31
N ALA A 52 8.78 9.10 -6.29
CA ALA A 52 7.46 9.44 -6.80
C ALA A 52 6.79 8.27 -7.54
N VAL A 53 7.54 7.52 -8.34
CA VAL A 53 7.05 6.28 -8.97
C VAL A 53 6.72 5.23 -7.91
N GLY A 54 7.56 5.09 -6.89
CA GLY A 54 7.30 4.17 -5.78
C GLY A 54 6.00 4.48 -5.04
N ILE A 55 5.79 5.74 -4.66
CA ILE A 55 4.56 6.19 -4.00
C ILE A 55 3.33 6.01 -4.90
N LEU A 56 3.48 6.23 -6.20
CA LEU A 56 2.40 6.03 -7.17
C LEU A 56 2.00 4.54 -7.28
N LEU A 57 2.99 3.65 -7.35
CA LEU A 57 2.77 2.21 -7.38
C LEU A 57 2.14 1.72 -6.07
N ASP A 58 2.55 2.26 -4.91
CA ASP A 58 1.94 1.98 -3.61
C ASP A 58 0.45 2.35 -3.60
N GLY A 59 0.14 3.56 -4.09
CA GLY A 59 -1.23 4.04 -4.16
C GLY A 59 -2.10 3.16 -5.06
N ILE A 60 -1.58 2.74 -6.22
CA ILE A 60 -2.30 1.81 -7.12
C ILE A 60 -2.46 0.44 -6.46
N TYR A 61 -1.41 -0.10 -5.83
CA TYR A 61 -1.45 -1.39 -5.16
C TYR A 61 -2.50 -1.40 -4.04
N ASN A 62 -2.53 -0.36 -3.21
CA ASN A 62 -3.53 -0.20 -2.16
C ASN A 62 -4.95 -0.07 -2.70
N LEU A 63 -5.14 0.66 -3.81
CA LEU A 63 -6.45 0.83 -4.44
C LEU A 63 -6.94 -0.49 -5.07
N VAL A 64 -6.08 -1.18 -5.81
CA VAL A 64 -6.38 -2.49 -6.42
C VAL A 64 -6.65 -3.52 -5.32
N GLY A 65 -5.84 -3.55 -4.27
CA GLY A 65 -6.06 -4.46 -3.15
C GLY A 65 -7.35 -4.16 -2.38
N TYR A 66 -7.78 -2.90 -2.30
CA TYR A 66 -9.11 -2.56 -1.81
C TYR A 66 -10.23 -3.04 -2.75
N LEU A 67 -10.14 -2.77 -4.06
CA LEU A 67 -11.14 -3.19 -5.06
C LEU A 67 -11.28 -4.72 -5.14
N CYS A 68 -10.15 -5.42 -5.11
CA CYS A 68 -10.09 -6.88 -5.11
C CYS A 68 -10.31 -7.49 -3.70
N ARG A 69 -10.60 -6.67 -2.68
CA ARG A 69 -10.85 -7.09 -1.30
C ARG A 69 -9.77 -8.01 -0.72
N TRP A 70 -8.52 -7.65 -0.92
CA TRP A 70 -7.37 -8.38 -0.40
C TRP A 70 -7.29 -8.30 1.12
N LYS A 71 -7.19 -9.48 1.75
CA LYS A 71 -7.28 -9.61 3.21
C LYS A 71 -6.13 -8.94 3.95
N HIS A 72 -4.92 -8.91 3.40
CA HIS A 72 -3.76 -8.25 4.01
C HIS A 72 -3.85 -6.73 3.95
N ILE A 73 -4.45 -6.16 2.91
CA ILE A 73 -4.72 -4.72 2.80
C ILE A 73 -5.72 -4.28 3.87
N TYR A 74 -6.79 -5.07 4.09
CA TYR A 74 -7.74 -4.83 5.18
C TYR A 74 -7.07 -4.79 6.56
N LEU A 75 -6.14 -5.72 6.81
CA LEU A 75 -5.36 -5.77 8.05
C LEU A 75 -4.40 -4.58 8.17
N CYS A 76 -3.80 -4.15 7.06
CA CYS A 76 -2.96 -2.95 7.00
C CYS A 76 -3.77 -1.72 7.42
N TYR A 77 -4.98 -1.54 6.89
CA TYR A 77 -5.90 -0.48 7.31
C TYR A 77 -6.34 -0.59 8.78
N GLN A 78 -6.69 -1.78 9.28
CA GLN A 78 -7.03 -1.96 10.70
C GLN A 78 -5.88 -1.52 11.62
N SER A 79 -4.65 -1.87 11.27
CA SER A 79 -3.46 -1.46 11.99
C SER A 79 -3.16 0.04 11.88
N MET A 80 -3.56 0.68 10.78
CA MET A 80 -3.46 2.11 10.57
C MET A 80 -4.49 2.88 11.42
N SER A 81 -5.72 2.35 11.56
CA SER A 81 -6.76 2.88 12.45
C SER A 81 -6.56 2.52 13.93
N HIS A 82 -5.33 2.20 14.35
CA HIS A 82 -4.97 1.78 15.72
C HIS A 82 -5.86 0.66 16.30
N THR A 83 -6.49 -0.12 15.43
CA THR A 83 -7.38 -1.21 15.81
C THR A 83 -6.60 -2.52 15.81
N LYS A 84 -6.89 -3.40 16.78
CA LYS A 84 -6.22 -4.70 16.88
C LYS A 84 -6.50 -5.52 15.61
N MET A 85 -5.45 -5.85 14.87
CA MET A 85 -5.52 -6.69 13.67
C MET A 85 -6.27 -8.00 14.00
N THR A 86 -7.41 -8.22 13.37
CA THR A 86 -8.22 -9.44 13.59
C THR A 86 -8.38 -10.20 12.28
N PRO A 87 -7.46 -11.13 11.96
CA PRO A 87 -7.41 -11.82 10.66
C PRO A 87 -8.61 -12.76 10.42
N THR A 88 -9.35 -13.09 11.48
CA THR A 88 -10.58 -13.89 11.45
C THR A 88 -11.84 -13.06 11.21
N ARG A 89 -11.79 -11.73 11.34
CA ARG A 89 -12.97 -10.85 11.26
C ARG A 89 -12.74 -9.72 10.26
N ILE A 90 -13.07 -10.00 9.01
CA ILE A 90 -12.93 -9.06 7.88
C ILE A 90 -14.30 -8.44 7.58
N GLU A 91 -14.54 -7.24 8.09
CA GLU A 91 -15.76 -6.45 7.88
C GLU A 91 -15.46 -5.26 6.97
N TRP A 92 -15.42 -5.48 5.64
CA TRP A 92 -15.19 -4.42 4.65
C TRP A 92 -16.22 -3.28 4.74
N GLU A 93 -17.44 -3.57 5.18
CA GLU A 93 -18.50 -2.59 5.35
C GLU A 93 -18.24 -1.60 6.50
N ARG A 94 -17.44 -2.01 7.49
CA ARG A 94 -17.03 -1.13 8.59
C ARG A 94 -15.84 -0.25 8.25
N LEU A 95 -15.12 -0.53 7.17
CA LEU A 95 -13.98 0.30 6.80
C LEU A 95 -14.49 1.66 6.31
N ALA A 96 -13.94 2.74 6.86
CA ALA A 96 -14.30 4.08 6.43
C ALA A 96 -13.91 4.22 4.95
N LYS A 97 -14.92 4.29 4.06
CA LYS A 97 -14.71 4.44 2.61
C LYS A 97 -13.79 5.64 2.29
N LYS A 98 -13.86 6.69 3.12
CA LYS A 98 -12.99 7.86 3.02
C LYS A 98 -11.52 7.48 3.15
N ASP A 99 -11.15 6.59 4.06
CA ASP A 99 -9.75 6.21 4.28
C ASP A 99 -9.31 5.16 3.25
N ALA A 100 -10.22 4.26 2.88
CA ALA A 100 -9.99 3.20 1.90
C ALA A 100 -9.73 3.72 0.47
N TYR A 101 -10.36 4.83 0.10
CA TYR A 101 -10.14 5.49 -1.20
C TYR A 101 -9.26 6.74 -1.08
N GLY A 102 -9.33 7.46 0.03
CA GLY A 102 -8.64 8.73 0.21
C GLY A 102 -7.14 8.57 0.40
N VAL A 103 -6.68 7.55 1.15
CA VAL A 103 -5.24 7.28 1.30
C VAL A 103 -4.62 6.88 -0.04
N PRO A 104 -5.16 5.91 -0.80
CA PRO A 104 -4.64 5.57 -2.11
C PRO A 104 -4.72 6.73 -3.12
N ALA A 105 -5.82 7.49 -3.12
CA ALA A 105 -5.97 8.64 -4.00
C ALA A 105 -4.94 9.73 -3.71
N ALA A 106 -4.69 10.04 -2.43
CA ALA A 106 -3.67 11.01 -2.03
C ALA A 106 -2.26 10.56 -2.45
N LEU A 107 -1.94 9.28 -2.29
CA LEU A 107 -0.66 8.70 -2.73
C LEU A 107 -0.52 8.75 -4.26
N ILE A 108 -1.54 8.38 -5.01
CA ILE A 108 -1.52 8.46 -6.49
C ILE A 108 -1.31 9.91 -6.93
N ILE A 109 -2.08 10.86 -6.40
CA ILE A 109 -1.96 12.29 -6.74
C ILE A 109 -0.56 12.81 -6.39
N GLY A 110 -0.07 12.50 -5.18
CA GLY A 110 1.27 12.89 -4.74
C GLY A 110 2.38 12.30 -5.62
N GLY A 111 2.23 11.04 -6.03
CA GLY A 111 3.14 10.38 -6.96
C GLY A 111 3.15 11.01 -8.34
N ILE A 112 1.98 11.34 -8.91
CA ILE A 112 1.87 12.04 -10.20
C ILE A 112 2.54 13.41 -10.13
N ILE A 113 2.25 14.20 -9.09
CA ILE A 113 2.85 15.52 -8.88
C ILE A 113 4.38 15.38 -8.73
N GLY A 114 4.85 14.41 -7.95
CA GLY A 114 6.29 14.16 -7.77
C GLY A 114 7.00 13.80 -9.08
N ILE A 115 6.36 12.99 -9.93
CA ILE A 115 6.89 12.65 -11.27
C ILE A 115 6.94 13.92 -12.14
N LEU A 116 5.85 14.69 -12.20
CA LEU A 116 5.82 15.93 -12.98
C LEU A 116 6.91 16.90 -12.53
N VAL A 117 7.03 17.13 -11.22
CA VAL A 117 8.06 18.00 -10.63
C VAL A 117 9.46 17.50 -10.98
N SER A 118 9.71 16.20 -10.92
CA SER A 118 11.02 15.63 -11.30
C SER A 118 11.36 15.76 -12.79
N ILE A 119 10.35 15.82 -13.67
CA ILE A 119 10.53 16.05 -15.10
C ILE A 119 10.76 17.54 -15.38
N PHE A 120 10.02 18.43 -14.72
CA PHE A 120 10.11 19.88 -14.92
C PHE A 120 11.32 20.54 -14.22
N LEU A 121 11.86 19.93 -13.16
CA LEU A 121 13.08 20.38 -12.46
C LEU A 121 14.38 19.86 -13.08
N LYS A 122 14.28 19.07 -14.16
CA LYS A 122 15.43 18.57 -14.93
C LYS A 122 15.99 19.65 -15.85
#